data_AF-A0A3N2BZ29-F1
#
_entry.id   AF-A0A3N2BZ29-F1
#
_cell.length_a   1.000
_cell.length_b   1.000
_cell.length_c   1.000
_cell.angle_alpha   90.00
_cell.angle_beta   90.00
_cell.angle_gamma   90.00
#
_symmetry.space_group_name_H-M   'P 1'
#
loop_
_entity.id
_entity.type
_entity.pdbx_description
1 polymer ?
#
loop_
_entity_poly.entity_id
_entity_poly.type
_entity_poly.pdbx_seq_one_letter_code
_entity_poly.pdbx_strand_id
1 'polypeptide(L)'
;MTTVHLTGQLICATPTDVSIVETQLPDHVALTRAEPGCVSFEVTPTDDPLVWDVAEVFEDDESFAAHQARVASSEWGRATAGIERRYQVTRSPAGRTVIDVSEDDLADLRRRLHDTRWPDRWPTVGWEAGTDQDELRRLVTYWADDFDWAAQQRDINALPWHRAEIGRAAITYLRFDAETPGGIPVVLTNGWPSTALELVGLARRLATPSRFGGDPASAVTVIVPALPGLPFSPQRPTFGDHTHELWHTLMHDHLGFARYAAHGGDLGAGITSRLAQVHPEAVAGIHLLAVAAPLEVDAETLTEEEQAHLARVEAWDAAEGAYEHQHHTRPLTLAPALSDSPVGLLSWILEKHRAWSDCDGDVSSRFSDDYLATLASAYWFTNAIGTSLRPYYESATGITTRVGRVEVPTAVALFPHDLASPPRSWAERSYDVRRFTTMPRGGHFAPHEEPELLADDIRAFLTTL
;
A
#
# COMPACT_ATOMS: atom_id res chain seq x y z
N MET A 1 -11.83 12.45 17.92
CA MET A 1 -10.51 12.85 18.44
C MET A 1 -9.61 13.09 17.25
N THR A 2 -8.69 14.03 17.35
CA THR A 2 -7.86 14.52 16.23
C THR A 2 -6.42 14.49 16.71
N THR A 3 -5.63 13.52 16.27
CA THR A 3 -4.20 13.46 16.56
C THR A 3 -3.51 14.71 16.03
N VAL A 4 -2.64 15.30 16.85
CA VAL A 4 -1.81 16.45 16.47
C VAL A 4 -0.41 15.94 16.17
N HIS A 5 0.10 16.27 14.99
CA HIS A 5 1.47 15.98 14.60
C HIS A 5 2.23 17.30 14.49
N LEU A 6 3.41 17.37 15.10
CA LEU A 6 4.37 18.43 14.90
C LEU A 6 5.59 17.82 14.23
N THR A 7 6.01 18.36 13.08
CA THR A 7 7.27 17.98 12.43
C THR A 7 8.07 19.22 12.07
N GLY A 8 9.38 19.15 12.11
CA GLY A 8 10.23 20.27 11.69
C GLY A 8 11.60 20.24 12.30
N GLN A 9 12.24 21.41 12.40
CA GLN A 9 13.64 21.50 12.79
C GLN A 9 13.88 22.49 13.93
N LEU A 10 14.75 22.09 14.86
CA LEU A 10 15.37 22.94 15.86
C LEU A 10 16.76 23.35 15.33
N ILE A 11 17.01 24.64 15.19
CA ILE A 11 18.18 25.19 14.48
C ILE A 11 18.99 26.08 15.44
N CYS A 12 20.17 25.60 15.81
CA CYS A 12 21.14 26.30 16.63
C CYS A 12 21.94 27.32 15.82
N ALA A 13 22.18 28.50 16.38
CA ALA A 13 23.01 29.52 15.72
C ALA A 13 24.49 29.38 16.09
N THR A 14 24.79 28.77 17.24
CA THR A 14 26.14 28.69 17.80
C THR A 14 26.41 27.33 18.44
N PRO A 15 27.69 26.93 18.59
CA PRO A 15 28.07 25.75 19.38
C PRO A 15 27.62 25.80 20.85
N THR A 16 27.41 26.99 21.40
CA THR A 16 26.85 27.15 22.74
C THR A 16 25.40 26.66 22.79
N ASP A 17 24.60 26.95 21.76
CA ASP A 17 23.22 26.47 21.65
C ASP A 17 23.18 24.94 21.53
N VAL A 18 24.12 24.35 20.77
CA VAL A 18 24.30 22.89 20.66
C VAL A 18 24.51 22.27 22.04
N SER A 19 25.45 22.82 22.81
CA SER A 19 25.75 22.32 24.17
C SER A 19 24.54 22.43 25.10
N ILE A 20 23.72 23.48 24.97
CA ILE A 20 22.48 23.64 25.72
C ILE A 20 21.48 22.53 25.34
N VAL A 21 21.29 22.29 24.04
CA VAL A 21 20.39 21.24 23.52
C VAL A 21 20.83 19.87 24.04
N GLU A 22 22.09 19.49 23.83
CA GLU A 22 22.62 18.19 24.27
C GLU A 22 22.49 17.96 25.78
N THR A 23 22.65 19.01 26.58
CA THR A 23 22.54 18.93 28.04
C THR A 23 21.10 18.74 28.50
N GLN A 24 20.15 19.45 27.88
CA GLN A 24 18.77 19.54 28.37
C GLN A 24 17.83 18.53 27.69
N LEU A 25 18.19 18.03 26.51
CA LEU A 25 17.34 17.19 25.66
C LEU A 25 16.97 15.84 26.30
N PRO A 26 17.87 15.10 26.98
CA PRO A 26 17.52 13.81 27.57
C PRO A 26 16.37 13.89 28.57
N ASP A 27 16.43 14.87 29.48
CA ASP A 27 15.38 15.09 30.48
C ASP A 27 14.08 15.61 29.83
N HIS A 28 14.20 16.46 28.81
CA HIS A 28 13.04 16.93 28.05
C HIS A 28 12.32 15.78 27.35
N VAL A 29 13.03 14.90 26.65
CA VAL A 29 12.48 13.72 25.98
C VAL A 29 11.80 12.79 26.97
N ALA A 30 12.46 12.50 28.10
CA ALA A 30 11.91 11.62 29.13
C ALA A 30 10.61 12.19 29.73
N LEU A 31 10.58 13.49 30.01
CA LEU A 31 9.38 14.16 30.53
C LEU A 31 8.26 14.19 29.50
N THR A 32 8.56 14.51 28.23
CA THR A 32 7.54 14.60 27.18
C THR A 32 6.90 13.25 26.90
N ARG A 33 7.70 12.17 26.80
CA ARG A 33 7.18 10.81 26.58
C ARG A 33 6.32 10.29 27.73
N ALA A 34 6.45 10.86 28.93
CA ALA A 34 5.63 10.53 30.10
C ALA A 34 4.34 11.35 30.21
N GLU A 35 4.12 12.33 29.33
CA GLU A 35 2.91 13.15 29.35
C GLU A 35 1.67 12.37 28.92
N PRO A 36 0.53 12.57 29.61
CA PRO A 36 -0.76 12.09 29.12
C PRO A 36 -1.01 12.58 27.69
N GLY A 37 -1.35 11.66 26.80
CA GLY A 37 -1.65 11.93 25.41
C GLY A 37 -0.46 12.15 24.50
N CYS A 38 0.79 11.99 24.96
CA CYS A 38 1.94 11.88 24.07
C CYS A 38 1.97 10.47 23.44
N VAL A 39 1.86 10.41 22.11
CA VAL A 39 1.91 9.17 21.32
C VAL A 39 3.36 8.86 20.92
N SER A 40 4.07 9.86 20.41
CA SER A 40 5.51 9.76 20.13
C SER A 40 6.20 11.12 20.25
N PHE A 41 7.48 11.10 20.57
CA PHE A 41 8.34 12.28 20.65
C PHE A 41 9.78 11.89 20.31
N GLU A 42 10.28 12.40 19.19
CA GLU A 42 11.60 12.13 18.65
C GLU A 42 12.31 13.44 18.31
N VAL A 43 13.58 13.52 18.71
CA VAL A 43 14.49 14.62 18.36
C VAL A 43 15.81 13.99 17.95
N THR A 44 16.17 14.09 16.67
CA THR A 44 17.33 13.41 16.08
C THR A 44 18.30 14.42 15.49
N PRO A 45 19.62 14.31 15.74
CA PRO A 45 20.60 15.16 15.08
C PRO A 45 20.62 14.88 13.58
N THR A 46 20.80 15.92 12.77
CA THR A 46 21.02 15.79 11.32
C THR A 46 22.51 15.71 10.98
N ASP A 47 22.84 15.62 9.69
CA ASP A 47 24.24 15.75 9.22
C ASP A 47 24.83 17.14 9.49
N ASP A 48 23.99 18.17 9.66
CA ASP A 48 24.42 19.48 10.15
C ASP A 48 24.42 19.47 11.69
N PRO A 49 25.58 19.66 12.35
CA PRO A 49 25.70 19.63 13.81
C PRO A 49 24.94 20.77 14.52
N LEU A 50 24.41 21.74 13.76
CA LEU A 50 23.58 22.82 14.27
C LEU A 50 22.08 22.54 14.14
N VAL A 51 21.66 21.40 13.57
CA VAL A 51 20.25 21.13 13.26
C VAL A 51 19.81 19.77 13.79
N TRP A 52 18.62 19.76 14.40
CA TRP A 52 17.91 18.55 14.83
C TRP A 52 16.55 18.50 14.16
N ASP A 53 16.19 17.33 13.66
CA ASP A 53 14.81 17.03 13.26
C ASP A 53 13.98 16.73 14.51
N VAL A 54 12.75 17.24 14.54
CA VAL A 54 11.80 17.12 15.64
C VAL A 54 10.50 16.55 15.09
N ALA A 55 10.03 15.46 15.68
CA ALA A 55 8.75 14.84 15.37
C ALA A 55 7.98 14.54 16.67
N GLU A 56 6.79 15.10 16.80
CA GLU A 56 5.90 14.93 17.96
C GLU A 56 4.53 14.46 17.48
N VAL A 57 3.91 13.55 18.22
CA VAL A 57 2.55 13.10 17.98
C VAL A 57 1.79 13.09 19.31
N PHE A 58 0.65 13.77 19.34
CA PHE A 58 -0.25 13.84 20.49
C PHE A 58 -1.65 13.36 20.13
N GLU A 59 -2.32 12.68 21.06
CA GLU A 59 -3.62 12.04 20.83
C GLU A 59 -4.73 13.03 20.46
N ASP A 60 -4.65 14.25 20.99
CA ASP A 60 -5.58 15.34 20.74
C ASP A 60 -4.99 16.75 20.96
N ASP A 61 -5.76 17.75 20.56
CA ASP A 61 -5.45 19.17 20.72
C ASP A 61 -5.29 19.58 22.20
N GLU A 62 -6.00 18.94 23.11
CA GLU A 62 -5.95 19.27 24.55
C GLU A 62 -4.59 18.83 25.12
N SER A 63 -4.18 17.61 24.84
CA SER A 63 -2.90 17.04 25.22
C SER A 63 -1.73 17.82 24.61
N PHE A 64 -1.82 18.16 23.32
CA PHE A 64 -0.81 18.99 22.66
C PHE A 64 -0.74 20.40 23.28
N ALA A 65 -1.86 21.03 23.62
CA ALA A 65 -1.85 22.34 24.27
C ALA A 65 -1.26 22.28 25.69
N ALA A 66 -1.57 21.23 26.45
CA ALA A 66 -0.98 20.99 27.76
C ALA A 66 0.54 20.80 27.68
N HIS A 67 1.00 20.04 26.68
CA HIS A 67 2.41 19.88 26.36
C HIS A 67 3.09 21.22 26.11
N GLN A 68 2.59 22.01 25.16
CA GLN A 68 3.16 23.31 24.79
C GLN A 68 3.24 24.26 26.01
N ALA A 69 2.22 24.27 26.88
CA ALA A 69 2.21 25.06 28.10
C ALA A 69 3.29 24.61 29.13
N ARG A 70 3.48 23.29 29.29
CA ARG A 70 4.55 22.75 30.14
C ARG A 70 5.92 23.09 29.56
N VAL A 71 6.12 22.90 28.26
CA VAL A 71 7.39 23.20 27.58
C VAL A 71 7.77 24.67 27.80
N ALA A 72 6.84 25.60 27.58
CA ALA A 72 7.08 27.03 27.76
C ALA A 72 7.53 27.42 29.19
N SER A 73 7.15 26.64 30.20
CA SER A 73 7.50 26.89 31.62
C SER A 73 8.60 25.96 32.17
N SER A 74 9.11 25.05 31.35
CA SER A 74 10.15 24.08 31.73
C SER A 74 11.56 24.67 31.73
N GLU A 75 12.54 23.94 32.27
CA GLU A 75 13.96 24.28 32.16
C GLU A 75 14.41 24.29 30.70
N TRP A 76 14.04 23.25 29.94
CA TRP A 76 14.24 23.16 28.50
C TRP A 76 13.72 24.40 27.76
N GLY A 77 12.47 24.81 28.01
CA GLY A 77 11.87 25.96 27.34
C GLY A 77 12.59 27.28 27.64
N ARG A 78 13.07 27.47 28.88
CA ARG A 78 13.90 28.65 29.24
C ARG A 78 15.28 28.59 28.60
N ALA A 79 15.94 27.44 28.64
CA ALA A 79 17.30 27.27 28.14
C ALA A 79 17.37 27.40 26.62
N THR A 80 16.33 26.96 25.90
CA THR A 80 16.27 26.93 24.43
C THR A 80 15.40 28.05 23.84
N ALA A 81 15.03 29.07 24.64
CA ALA A 81 14.12 30.14 24.21
C ALA A 81 14.65 30.96 23.00
N GLY A 82 15.97 31.05 22.84
CA GLY A 82 16.62 31.76 21.73
C GLY A 82 16.90 30.92 20.48
N ILE A 83 16.61 29.61 20.51
CA ILE A 83 16.91 28.68 19.41
C ILE A 83 15.75 28.67 18.41
N GLU A 84 16.08 28.76 17.12
CA GLU A 84 15.08 28.83 16.05
C GLU A 84 14.33 27.49 15.93
N ARG A 85 13.02 27.57 15.69
CA ARG A 85 12.14 26.42 15.48
C ARG A 85 11.35 26.60 14.20
N ARG A 86 11.54 25.69 13.25
CA ARG A 86 10.77 25.64 12.00
C ARG A 86 9.86 24.45 12.03
N TYR A 87 8.73 24.60 12.71
CA TYR A 87 7.78 23.52 12.95
C TYR A 87 6.51 23.70 12.13
N GLN A 88 5.99 22.59 11.62
CA GLN A 88 4.68 22.48 11.01
C GLN A 88 3.80 21.61 11.90
N VAL A 89 2.64 22.16 12.30
CA VAL A 89 1.63 21.42 13.05
C VAL A 89 0.51 21.02 12.11
N THR A 90 0.25 19.72 12.01
CA THR A 90 -0.87 19.15 11.26
C THR A 90 -1.80 18.39 12.19
N ARG A 91 -3.08 18.36 11.85
CA ARG A 91 -4.12 17.66 12.58
C ARG A 91 -4.67 16.56 11.70
N SER A 92 -4.67 15.34 12.22
CA SER A 92 -5.22 14.17 11.56
C SER A 92 -6.37 13.64 12.43
N PRO A 93 -7.45 13.07 11.88
CA PRO A 93 -8.37 12.28 12.69
C PRO A 93 -7.56 11.27 13.52
N ALA A 94 -7.93 11.05 14.78
CA ALA A 94 -7.17 10.18 15.66
C ALA A 94 -6.96 8.82 15.01
N GLY A 95 -5.71 8.52 14.64
CA GLY A 95 -5.35 7.26 14.00
C GLY A 95 -5.68 6.16 14.97
N ARG A 96 -6.69 5.35 14.66
CA ARG A 96 -6.90 4.11 15.39
C ARG A 96 -5.73 3.20 15.06
N THR A 97 -5.13 2.62 16.10
CA THR A 97 -4.20 1.51 15.95
C THR A 97 -4.84 0.44 15.07
N VAL A 98 -4.32 0.28 13.85
CA VAL A 98 -4.80 -0.70 12.87
C VAL A 98 -4.09 -2.03 13.05
N ILE A 99 -2.85 -1.97 13.56
CA ILE A 99 -2.03 -3.12 13.88
C ILE A 99 -1.27 -2.83 15.18
N ASP A 100 -1.33 -3.78 16.12
CA ASP A 100 -0.67 -3.70 17.41
C ASP A 100 -0.03 -5.06 17.68
N VAL A 101 1.28 -5.13 17.51
CA VAL A 101 2.06 -6.35 17.68
C VAL A 101 2.75 -6.29 19.03
N SER A 102 2.55 -7.33 19.83
CA SER A 102 3.21 -7.44 21.12
C SER A 102 4.69 -7.83 20.99
N GLU A 103 5.49 -7.51 22.01
CA GLU A 103 6.87 -8.00 22.09
C GLU A 103 6.94 -9.54 22.05
N ASP A 104 5.93 -10.23 22.57
CA ASP A 104 5.84 -11.69 22.54
C ASP A 104 5.64 -12.21 21.10
N ASP A 105 4.78 -11.57 20.31
CA ASP A 105 4.55 -11.93 18.90
C ASP A 105 5.80 -11.64 18.05
N LEU A 106 6.48 -10.53 18.31
CA LEU A 106 7.74 -10.17 17.65
C LEU A 106 8.86 -11.16 18.02
N ALA A 107 8.93 -11.55 19.30
CA ALA A 107 9.86 -12.58 19.75
C ALA A 107 9.57 -13.95 19.12
N ASP A 108 8.29 -14.33 18.94
CA ASP A 108 7.91 -15.56 18.24
C ASP A 108 8.35 -15.54 16.76
N LEU A 109 8.12 -14.41 16.06
CA LEU A 109 8.60 -14.23 14.69
C LEU A 109 10.12 -14.42 14.61
N ARG A 110 10.89 -13.66 15.41
CA ARG A 110 12.36 -13.74 15.43
C ARG A 110 12.85 -15.15 15.73
N ARG A 111 12.27 -15.81 16.73
CA ARG A 111 12.60 -17.20 17.07
C ARG A 111 12.38 -18.13 15.87
N ARG A 112 11.25 -18.03 15.17
CA ARG A 112 10.97 -18.86 13.98
C ARG A 112 11.91 -18.59 12.81
N LEU A 113 12.32 -17.32 12.62
CA LEU A 113 13.31 -16.95 11.60
C LEU A 113 14.68 -17.59 11.92
N HIS A 114 15.16 -17.49 13.15
CA HIS A 114 16.42 -18.12 13.57
C HIS A 114 16.39 -19.66 13.54
N ASP A 115 15.27 -20.26 13.92
CA ASP A 115 15.09 -21.72 13.96
C ASP A 115 14.73 -22.32 12.57
N THR A 116 14.88 -21.55 11.48
CA THR A 116 14.51 -22.00 10.14
C THR A 116 15.27 -23.26 9.74
N ARG A 117 14.51 -24.32 9.44
CA ARG A 117 15.05 -25.53 8.81
C ARG A 117 15.16 -25.33 7.31
N TRP A 118 16.32 -24.86 6.85
CA TRP A 118 16.60 -24.62 5.44
C TRP A 118 16.59 -25.91 4.60
N PRO A 119 16.03 -25.88 3.37
CA PRO A 119 16.12 -27.00 2.45
C PRO A 119 17.55 -27.19 1.93
N ASP A 120 17.85 -28.41 1.47
CA ASP A 120 19.10 -28.70 0.77
C ASP A 120 19.16 -27.90 -0.55
N ARG A 121 20.34 -27.37 -0.86
CA ARG A 121 20.55 -26.62 -2.10
C ARG A 121 20.43 -27.55 -3.30
N TRP A 122 19.70 -27.09 -4.31
CA TRP A 122 19.68 -27.72 -5.62
C TRP A 122 20.85 -27.22 -6.48
N PRO A 123 21.27 -27.97 -7.51
CA PRO A 123 22.31 -27.55 -8.44
C PRO A 123 21.78 -26.55 -9.49
N THR A 124 21.00 -25.55 -9.04
CA THR A 124 20.46 -24.44 -9.85
C THR A 124 21.10 -23.14 -9.41
N VAL A 125 21.12 -22.13 -10.29
CA VAL A 125 21.73 -20.84 -10.00
C VAL A 125 20.66 -19.77 -9.88
N GLY A 126 20.78 -18.89 -8.88
CA GLY A 126 19.90 -17.73 -8.80
C GLY A 126 18.43 -18.10 -8.64
N TRP A 127 17.61 -17.42 -9.44
CA TRP A 127 16.16 -17.51 -9.45
C TRP A 127 15.58 -18.56 -10.42
N GLU A 128 16.43 -19.42 -11.01
CA GLU A 128 16.03 -20.38 -12.06
C GLU A 128 14.91 -21.35 -11.63
N ALA A 129 14.79 -21.62 -10.33
CA ALA A 129 13.81 -22.56 -9.76
C ALA A 129 12.96 -21.94 -8.65
N GLY A 130 12.72 -20.63 -8.71
CA GLY A 130 11.98 -19.87 -7.70
C GLY A 130 12.88 -18.94 -6.89
N THR A 131 12.56 -18.70 -5.62
CA THR A 131 13.32 -17.76 -4.78
C THR A 131 14.79 -18.15 -4.63
N ASP A 132 15.69 -17.22 -4.94
CA ASP A 132 17.12 -17.40 -4.70
C ASP A 132 17.41 -17.62 -3.20
N GLN A 133 18.15 -18.69 -2.89
CA GLN A 133 18.37 -19.16 -1.52
C GLN A 133 19.46 -18.39 -0.78
N ASP A 134 20.28 -17.59 -1.46
CA ASP A 134 21.26 -16.70 -0.81
C ASP A 134 20.59 -15.38 -0.45
N GLU A 135 19.81 -14.82 -1.37
CA GLU A 135 19.02 -13.61 -1.13
C GLU A 135 17.97 -13.81 -0.04
N LEU A 136 17.24 -14.94 -0.06
CA LEU A 136 16.28 -15.25 0.99
C LEU A 136 16.94 -15.35 2.37
N ARG A 137 18.14 -15.96 2.47
CA ARG A 137 18.87 -16.04 3.74
C ARG A 137 19.36 -14.67 4.21
N ARG A 138 19.82 -13.82 3.28
CA ARG A 138 20.23 -12.44 3.57
C ARG A 138 19.06 -11.65 4.15
N LEU A 139 17.91 -11.67 3.47
CA LEU A 139 16.69 -10.97 3.92
C LEU A 139 16.14 -11.54 5.23
N VAL A 140 16.17 -12.86 5.44
CA VAL A 140 15.75 -13.48 6.72
C VAL A 140 16.66 -13.06 7.87
N THR A 141 17.97 -12.93 7.64
CA THR A 141 18.92 -12.45 8.65
C THR A 141 18.60 -11.01 9.02
N TYR A 142 18.46 -10.13 8.02
CA TYR A 142 18.05 -8.74 8.24
C TYR A 142 16.70 -8.65 8.98
N TRP A 143 15.71 -9.44 8.57
CA TRP A 143 14.38 -9.44 9.17
C TRP A 143 14.39 -9.90 10.64
N ALA A 144 15.27 -10.82 11.01
CA ALA A 144 15.40 -11.31 12.38
C ALA A 144 16.17 -10.33 13.28
N ASP A 145 17.29 -9.81 12.77
CA ASP A 145 18.32 -9.14 13.58
C ASP A 145 18.27 -7.61 13.52
N ASP A 146 17.98 -7.03 12.35
CA ASP A 146 18.19 -5.60 12.08
C ASP A 146 16.87 -4.84 11.86
N PHE A 147 15.80 -5.52 11.42
CA PHE A 147 14.53 -4.90 11.09
C PHE A 147 13.80 -4.35 12.31
N ASP A 148 13.50 -3.04 12.28
CA ASP A 148 12.76 -2.33 13.33
C ASP A 148 11.26 -2.34 13.05
N TRP A 149 10.58 -3.43 13.41
CA TRP A 149 9.13 -3.51 13.30
C TRP A 149 8.41 -2.42 14.12
N ALA A 150 8.98 -1.97 15.25
CA ALA A 150 8.33 -0.96 16.08
C ALA A 150 8.25 0.38 15.35
N ALA A 151 9.29 0.76 14.61
CA ALA A 151 9.26 1.93 13.72
C ALA A 151 8.20 1.77 12.61
N GLN A 152 8.19 0.63 11.91
CA GLN A 152 7.22 0.37 10.84
C GLN A 152 5.76 0.37 11.35
N GLN A 153 5.52 -0.20 12.54
CA GLN A 153 4.22 -0.17 13.19
C GLN A 153 3.78 1.27 13.54
N ARG A 154 4.70 2.13 14.03
CA ARG A 154 4.40 3.55 14.26
C ARG A 154 4.00 4.24 12.96
N ASP A 155 4.75 4.04 11.89
CA ASP A 155 4.50 4.67 10.59
C ASP A 155 3.18 4.21 9.97
N ILE A 156 2.89 2.91 10.03
CA ILE A 156 1.61 2.35 9.57
C ILE A 156 0.45 2.95 10.35
N ASN A 157 0.54 3.00 11.69
CA ASN A 157 -0.55 3.51 12.53
C ASN A 157 -0.72 5.04 12.42
N ALA A 158 0.31 5.77 11.99
CA ALA A 158 0.24 7.21 11.75
C ALA A 158 -0.52 7.58 10.45
N LEU A 159 -0.81 6.61 9.57
CA LEU A 159 -1.62 6.84 8.38
C LEU A 159 -3.09 7.14 8.74
N PRO A 160 -3.84 7.86 7.88
CA PRO A 160 -5.22 8.28 8.16
C PRO A 160 -6.21 7.12 8.00
N TRP A 161 -6.15 6.14 8.91
CA TRP A 161 -7.03 4.98 8.93
C TRP A 161 -8.43 5.30 9.44
N HIS A 162 -9.40 4.70 8.78
CA HIS A 162 -10.81 4.72 9.11
C HIS A 162 -11.37 3.30 9.06
N ARG A 163 -12.54 3.11 9.67
CA ARG A 163 -13.26 1.84 9.63
C ARG A 163 -14.72 2.10 9.27
N ALA A 164 -15.26 1.25 8.40
CA ALA A 164 -16.67 1.18 8.08
C ALA A 164 -17.18 -0.23 8.38
N GLU A 165 -18.38 -0.30 8.94
CA GLU A 165 -19.14 -1.55 9.02
C GLU A 165 -20.19 -1.51 7.91
N ILE A 166 -19.98 -2.32 6.87
CA ILE A 166 -20.82 -2.37 5.68
C ILE A 166 -21.53 -3.73 5.66
N GLY A 167 -22.81 -3.71 6.03
CA GLY A 167 -23.57 -4.93 6.25
C GLY A 167 -22.94 -5.78 7.36
N ARG A 168 -22.30 -6.90 6.99
CA ARG A 168 -21.58 -7.79 7.91
C ARG A 168 -20.07 -7.74 7.74
N ALA A 169 -19.58 -6.95 6.80
CA ALA A 169 -18.15 -6.81 6.54
C ALA A 169 -17.61 -5.58 7.27
N ALA A 170 -16.56 -5.78 8.04
CA ALA A 170 -15.75 -4.70 8.58
C ALA A 170 -14.65 -4.36 7.58
N ILE A 171 -14.61 -3.11 7.15
CA ILE A 171 -13.62 -2.60 6.18
C ILE A 171 -12.77 -1.54 6.87
N THR A 172 -11.46 -1.72 6.82
CA THR A 172 -10.49 -0.68 7.15
C THR A 172 -10.06 0.01 5.87
N TYR A 173 -9.99 1.33 5.88
CA TYR A 173 -9.58 2.11 4.70
C TYR A 173 -8.78 3.35 5.11
N LEU A 174 -7.89 3.80 4.24
CA LEU A 174 -7.23 5.09 4.37
C LEU A 174 -8.03 6.16 3.63
N ARG A 175 -8.04 7.37 4.17
CA ARG A 175 -8.60 8.55 3.51
C ARG A 175 -7.58 9.66 3.46
N PHE A 176 -7.27 10.11 2.25
CA PHE A 176 -6.43 11.27 2.00
C PHE A 176 -7.32 12.36 1.41
N ASP A 177 -7.62 13.39 2.19
CA ASP A 177 -8.42 14.52 1.72
C ASP A 177 -7.62 15.37 0.71
N ALA A 178 -8.29 15.83 -0.35
CA ALA A 178 -7.71 16.74 -1.32
C ALA A 178 -7.25 18.05 -0.64
N GLU A 179 -6.05 18.53 -0.97
CA GLU A 179 -5.58 19.84 -0.52
C GLU A 179 -6.40 21.00 -1.11
N THR A 180 -7.02 20.77 -2.28
CA THR A 180 -7.97 21.68 -2.92
C THR A 180 -9.30 20.96 -3.16
N PRO A 181 -10.44 21.47 -2.66
CA PRO A 181 -11.74 20.86 -2.93
C PRO A 181 -12.18 20.97 -4.39
N GLY A 182 -12.95 20.00 -4.88
CA GLY A 182 -13.70 20.09 -6.14
C GLY A 182 -13.39 19.01 -7.17
N GLY A 183 -12.31 18.25 -7.00
CA GLY A 183 -12.01 17.10 -7.86
C GLY A 183 -12.91 15.89 -7.61
N ILE A 184 -13.02 15.01 -8.62
CA ILE A 184 -13.77 13.74 -8.51
C ILE A 184 -13.00 12.81 -7.55
N PRO A 185 -13.62 12.34 -6.45
CA PRO A 185 -12.96 11.42 -5.53
C PRO A 185 -12.56 10.12 -6.21
N VAL A 186 -11.47 9.50 -5.76
CA VAL A 186 -10.94 8.27 -6.37
C VAL A 186 -10.81 7.18 -5.31
N VAL A 187 -11.31 5.98 -5.62
CA VAL A 187 -11.00 4.76 -4.84
C VAL A 187 -9.86 3.99 -5.52
N LEU A 188 -8.80 3.67 -4.76
CA LEU A 188 -7.66 2.89 -5.25
C LEU A 188 -7.69 1.48 -4.66
N THR A 189 -7.63 0.44 -5.49
CA THR A 189 -7.67 -0.95 -5.03
C THR A 189 -6.40 -1.69 -5.43
N ASN A 190 -5.72 -2.29 -4.45
CA ASN A 190 -4.47 -3.03 -4.64
C ASN A 190 -4.74 -4.47 -5.12
N GLY A 191 -3.67 -5.24 -5.31
CA GLY A 191 -3.69 -6.65 -5.70
C GLY A 191 -3.19 -7.61 -4.62
N TRP A 192 -2.83 -8.82 -5.05
CA TRP A 192 -2.04 -9.77 -4.29
C TRP A 192 -0.69 -9.97 -4.99
N PRO A 193 0.45 -10.11 -4.28
CA PRO A 193 0.62 -10.21 -2.82
C PRO A 193 0.88 -8.87 -2.12
N SER A 194 0.34 -7.75 -2.59
CA SER A 194 0.55 -6.44 -1.96
C SER A 194 -0.39 -6.16 -0.78
N THR A 195 -0.42 -4.92 -0.30
CA THR A 195 -1.38 -4.42 0.70
C THR A 195 -1.84 -3.01 0.32
N ALA A 196 -2.80 -2.44 1.07
CA ALA A 196 -3.17 -1.03 0.94
C ALA A 196 -1.98 -0.06 1.08
N LEU A 197 -0.89 -0.46 1.76
CA LEU A 197 0.30 0.38 1.93
C LEU A 197 1.01 0.68 0.60
N GLU A 198 0.93 -0.22 -0.38
CA GLU A 198 1.49 -0.01 -1.73
C GLU A 198 0.96 1.27 -2.39
N LEU A 199 -0.30 1.61 -2.10
CA LEU A 199 -1.01 2.73 -2.72
C LEU A 199 -0.83 4.05 -1.96
N VAL A 200 -0.16 4.06 -0.80
CA VAL A 200 -0.01 5.28 0.03
C VAL A 200 0.76 6.38 -0.72
N GLY A 201 1.85 6.01 -1.39
CA GLY A 201 2.64 6.96 -2.18
C GLY A 201 1.83 7.61 -3.30
N LEU A 202 1.09 6.78 -4.04
CA LEU A 202 0.17 7.24 -5.08
C LEU A 202 -0.95 8.13 -4.52
N ALA A 203 -1.59 7.71 -3.42
CA ALA A 203 -2.67 8.46 -2.79
C ALA A 203 -2.22 9.85 -2.33
N ARG A 204 -1.04 9.97 -1.71
CA ARG A 204 -0.45 11.26 -1.32
C ARG A 204 -0.22 12.17 -2.53
N ARG A 205 0.27 11.63 -3.66
CA ARG A 205 0.50 12.40 -4.89
C ARG A 205 -0.77 12.90 -5.55
N LEU A 206 -1.86 12.15 -5.46
CA LEU A 206 -3.17 12.53 -5.99
C LEU A 206 -3.92 13.51 -5.06
N ALA A 207 -3.80 13.34 -3.74
CA ALA A 207 -4.48 14.20 -2.77
C ALA A 207 -3.75 15.52 -2.50
N THR A 208 -2.41 15.54 -2.60
CA THR A 208 -1.58 16.72 -2.31
C THR A 208 -0.50 16.92 -3.38
N PRO A 209 -0.88 17.10 -4.66
CA PRO A 209 0.08 17.25 -5.76
C PRO A 209 1.10 18.37 -5.55
N SER A 210 0.77 19.43 -4.81
CA SER A 210 1.68 20.56 -4.53
C SER A 210 2.98 20.13 -3.84
N ARG A 211 2.94 19.11 -2.98
CA ARG A 211 4.11 18.53 -2.30
C ARG A 211 5.05 17.78 -3.25
N PHE A 212 4.58 17.49 -4.46
CA PHE A 212 5.30 16.74 -5.49
C PHE A 212 5.46 17.55 -6.78
N GLY A 213 5.36 18.88 -6.72
CA GLY A 213 5.56 19.77 -7.87
C GLY A 213 4.39 19.82 -8.87
N GLY A 214 3.24 19.22 -8.53
CA GLY A 214 2.03 19.27 -9.34
C GLY A 214 1.12 20.46 -9.02
N ASP A 215 0.07 20.64 -9.83
CA ASP A 215 -0.93 21.71 -9.65
C ASP A 215 -1.91 21.37 -8.50
N PRO A 216 -2.01 22.19 -7.44
CA PRO A 216 -2.99 22.00 -6.37
C PRO A 216 -4.44 21.85 -6.86
N ALA A 217 -4.80 22.47 -7.99
CA ALA A 217 -6.16 22.37 -8.54
C ALA A 217 -6.49 20.98 -9.10
N SER A 218 -5.49 20.13 -9.33
CA SER A 218 -5.65 18.73 -9.75
C SER A 218 -5.84 17.75 -8.58
N ALA A 219 -5.87 18.25 -7.34
CA ALA A 219 -6.02 17.43 -6.15
C ALA A 219 -7.40 16.74 -6.11
N VAL A 220 -7.42 15.48 -5.66
CA VAL A 220 -8.64 14.69 -5.46
C VAL A 220 -8.62 14.00 -4.11
N THR A 221 -9.80 13.81 -3.51
CA THR A 221 -9.89 12.99 -2.29
C THR A 221 -9.69 11.53 -2.68
N VAL A 222 -8.77 10.84 -2.00
CA VAL A 222 -8.40 9.46 -2.30
C VAL A 222 -8.78 8.55 -1.17
N ILE A 223 -9.46 7.46 -1.50
CA ILE A 223 -9.83 6.39 -0.58
C ILE A 223 -9.04 5.14 -0.96
N VAL A 224 -8.33 4.56 0.00
CA VAL A 224 -7.56 3.32 -0.20
C VAL A 224 -8.06 2.27 0.79
N PRO A 225 -9.07 1.48 0.42
CA PRO A 225 -9.56 0.44 1.29
C PRO A 225 -8.62 -0.77 1.29
N ALA A 226 -8.33 -1.30 2.47
CA ALA A 226 -7.64 -2.58 2.58
C ALA A 226 -8.60 -3.70 2.15
N LEU A 227 -8.16 -4.50 1.18
CA LEU A 227 -8.95 -5.58 0.61
C LEU A 227 -9.39 -6.58 1.69
N PRO A 228 -10.64 -7.07 1.67
CA PRO A 228 -11.09 -8.04 2.65
C PRO A 228 -10.26 -9.33 2.65
N GLY A 229 -9.67 -9.65 3.80
CA GLY A 229 -8.82 -10.83 4.02
C GLY A 229 -7.37 -10.67 3.58
N LEU A 230 -6.97 -9.48 3.15
CA LEU A 230 -5.57 -9.06 3.11
C LEU A 230 -5.24 -8.32 4.42
N PRO A 231 -3.96 -8.01 4.71
CA PRO A 231 -3.60 -7.26 5.91
C PRO A 231 -4.47 -6.02 6.14
N PHE A 232 -4.76 -5.73 7.42
CA PHE A 232 -5.55 -4.60 7.93
C PHE A 232 -7.08 -4.69 7.78
N SER A 233 -7.62 -5.56 6.94
CA SER A 233 -9.07 -5.78 6.80
C SER A 233 -9.44 -7.25 6.98
N PRO A 234 -10.36 -7.60 7.89
CA PRO A 234 -10.78 -8.98 8.06
C PRO A 234 -11.43 -9.52 6.79
N GLN A 235 -11.35 -10.84 6.60
CA GLN A 235 -12.05 -11.48 5.50
C GLN A 235 -13.58 -11.39 5.70
N ARG A 236 -14.29 -11.26 4.59
CA ARG A 236 -15.75 -11.26 4.56
C ARG A 236 -16.30 -12.52 5.22
N PRO A 237 -17.38 -12.42 6.02
CA PRO A 237 -17.89 -13.57 6.75
C PRO A 237 -18.54 -14.63 5.85
N THR A 238 -19.02 -14.25 4.66
CA THR A 238 -19.77 -15.17 3.77
C THR A 238 -19.36 -15.06 2.30
N PHE A 239 -19.57 -16.13 1.53
CA PHE A 239 -19.45 -16.14 0.07
C PHE A 239 -20.70 -15.51 -0.54
N GLY A 240 -20.67 -14.20 -0.81
CA GLY A 240 -21.82 -13.45 -1.35
C GLY A 240 -21.74 -11.95 -1.10
N ASP A 241 -20.96 -11.53 -0.11
CA ASP A 241 -20.66 -10.12 0.12
C ASP A 241 -19.57 -9.67 -0.91
N HIS A 242 -19.90 -9.43 -2.17
CA HIS A 242 -18.85 -9.16 -3.18
C HIS A 242 -18.09 -7.84 -2.92
N THR A 243 -16.77 -7.83 -3.10
CA THR A 243 -15.93 -6.66 -2.79
C THR A 243 -16.31 -5.41 -3.57
N HIS A 244 -16.77 -5.54 -4.82
CA HIS A 244 -17.23 -4.38 -5.61
C HIS A 244 -18.47 -3.71 -4.98
N GLU A 245 -19.41 -4.48 -4.43
CA GLU A 245 -20.56 -3.93 -3.70
C GLU A 245 -20.11 -3.21 -2.43
N LEU A 246 -19.14 -3.79 -1.70
CA LEU A 246 -18.58 -3.14 -0.52
C LEU A 246 -17.92 -1.80 -0.87
N TRP A 247 -17.23 -1.70 -2.02
CA TRP A 247 -16.63 -0.43 -2.48
C TRP A 247 -17.69 0.58 -2.90
N HIS A 248 -18.75 0.14 -3.58
CA HIS A 248 -19.86 1.02 -3.91
C HIS A 248 -20.51 1.59 -2.64
N THR A 249 -20.90 0.74 -1.69
CA THR A 249 -21.51 1.19 -0.43
C THR A 249 -20.54 2.05 0.39
N LEU A 250 -19.23 1.76 0.39
CA LEU A 250 -18.23 2.60 1.05
C LEU A 250 -18.20 4.01 0.44
N MET A 251 -18.07 4.09 -0.89
CA MET A 251 -17.92 5.36 -1.58
C MET A 251 -19.22 6.17 -1.62
N HIS A 252 -20.32 5.54 -2.01
CA HIS A 252 -21.60 6.19 -2.24
C HIS A 252 -22.39 6.42 -0.94
N ASP A 253 -22.68 5.35 -0.19
CA ASP A 253 -23.60 5.43 0.94
C ASP A 253 -22.93 5.90 2.23
N HIS A 254 -21.71 5.42 2.50
CA HIS A 254 -20.99 5.73 3.74
C HIS A 254 -20.26 7.07 3.65
N LEU A 255 -19.53 7.32 2.56
CA LEU A 255 -18.75 8.54 2.36
C LEU A 255 -19.51 9.66 1.64
N GLY A 256 -20.66 9.35 1.03
CA GLY A 256 -21.53 10.34 0.38
C GLY A 256 -21.05 10.80 -1.00
N PHE A 257 -20.12 10.09 -1.63
CA PHE A 257 -19.63 10.43 -2.96
C PHE A 257 -20.62 9.92 -4.03
N ALA A 258 -21.55 10.79 -4.43
CA ALA A 258 -22.55 10.46 -5.45
C ALA A 258 -21.94 10.08 -6.81
N ARG A 259 -20.79 10.66 -7.15
CA ARG A 259 -19.99 10.31 -8.34
C ARG A 259 -18.53 10.22 -7.94
N TYR A 260 -17.84 9.16 -8.34
CA TYR A 260 -16.43 8.93 -8.04
C TYR A 260 -15.75 8.15 -9.18
N ALA A 261 -14.43 8.24 -9.27
CA ALA A 261 -13.62 7.41 -10.16
C ALA A 261 -12.98 6.24 -9.37
N ALA A 262 -12.50 5.23 -10.09
CA ALA A 262 -11.86 4.09 -9.47
C ALA A 262 -10.60 3.66 -10.22
N HIS A 263 -9.62 3.14 -9.49
CA HIS A 263 -8.36 2.64 -10.02
C HIS A 263 -8.04 1.27 -9.45
N GLY A 264 -7.46 0.39 -10.27
CA GLY A 264 -6.85 -0.85 -9.79
C GLY A 264 -5.94 -1.56 -10.79
N GLY A 265 -4.97 -2.30 -10.26
CA GLY A 265 -4.20 -3.35 -10.93
C GLY A 265 -4.55 -4.72 -10.36
N ASP A 266 -4.07 -5.80 -10.97
CA ASP A 266 -4.23 -7.18 -10.46
C ASP A 266 -5.69 -7.52 -10.03
N LEU A 267 -5.93 -8.10 -8.85
CA LEU A 267 -7.27 -8.33 -8.28
C LEU A 267 -8.10 -7.04 -8.23
N GLY A 268 -7.45 -5.92 -7.92
CA GLY A 268 -8.07 -4.59 -7.87
C GLY A 268 -8.60 -4.12 -9.22
N ALA A 269 -7.97 -4.50 -10.34
CA ALA A 269 -8.47 -4.21 -11.69
C ALA A 269 -9.78 -4.96 -11.97
N GLY A 270 -9.86 -6.24 -11.57
CA GLY A 270 -11.09 -7.04 -11.67
C GLY A 270 -12.23 -6.47 -10.82
N ILE A 271 -11.93 -6.09 -9.57
CA ILE A 271 -12.90 -5.47 -8.65
C ILE A 271 -13.39 -4.12 -9.20
N THR A 272 -12.47 -3.28 -9.69
CA THR A 272 -12.77 -1.96 -10.27
C THR A 272 -13.62 -2.09 -11.53
N SER A 273 -13.30 -3.04 -12.40
CA SER A 273 -14.08 -3.31 -13.62
C SER A 273 -15.49 -3.78 -13.30
N ARG A 274 -15.64 -4.66 -12.30
CA ARG A 274 -16.96 -5.13 -11.86
C ARG A 274 -17.78 -4.02 -11.20
N LEU A 275 -17.13 -3.17 -10.39
CA LEU A 275 -17.75 -1.99 -9.78
C LEU A 275 -18.34 -1.06 -10.85
N ALA A 276 -17.57 -0.74 -11.89
CA ALA A 276 -18.03 0.11 -12.98
C ALA A 276 -19.11 -0.55 -13.85
N GLN A 277 -19.07 -1.88 -14.00
CA GLN A 277 -20.10 -2.62 -14.73
C GLN A 277 -21.45 -2.59 -14.02
N VAL A 278 -21.46 -2.74 -12.69
CA VAL A 278 -22.70 -2.87 -11.92
C VAL A 278 -23.28 -1.51 -11.51
N HIS A 279 -22.41 -0.52 -11.27
CA HIS A 279 -22.78 0.81 -10.77
C HIS A 279 -22.34 1.96 -11.72
N PRO A 280 -22.67 1.92 -13.02
CA PRO A 280 -22.24 2.94 -13.99
C PRO A 280 -22.82 4.35 -13.71
N GLU A 281 -23.93 4.42 -12.97
CA GLU A 281 -24.55 5.67 -12.51
C GLU A 281 -23.76 6.35 -11.39
N ALA A 282 -22.92 5.63 -10.65
CA ALA A 282 -22.06 6.20 -9.61
C ALA A 282 -20.59 6.33 -10.05
N VAL A 283 -20.10 5.40 -10.87
CA VAL A 283 -18.71 5.42 -11.34
C VAL A 283 -18.55 6.33 -12.56
N ALA A 284 -17.82 7.43 -12.40
CA ALA A 284 -17.58 8.42 -13.45
C ALA A 284 -16.57 7.94 -14.51
N GLY A 285 -15.58 7.17 -14.09
CA GLY A 285 -14.50 6.66 -14.94
C GLY A 285 -13.64 5.64 -14.18
N ILE A 286 -12.98 4.73 -14.91
CA ILE A 286 -12.02 3.80 -14.32
C ILE A 286 -10.65 3.89 -14.97
N HIS A 287 -9.60 3.73 -14.17
CA HIS A 287 -8.22 3.61 -14.62
C HIS A 287 -7.67 2.23 -14.26
N LEU A 288 -7.16 1.48 -15.23
CA LEU A 288 -6.74 0.10 -15.05
C LEU A 288 -5.27 -0.12 -15.42
N LEU A 289 -4.61 -1.00 -14.68
CA LEU A 289 -3.31 -1.57 -15.07
C LEU A 289 -3.46 -2.91 -15.80
N ALA A 290 -4.56 -3.62 -15.55
CA ALA A 290 -4.91 -4.88 -16.20
C ALA A 290 -6.36 -4.84 -16.72
N VAL A 291 -6.63 -5.51 -17.85
CA VAL A 291 -7.96 -5.52 -18.49
C VAL A 291 -8.56 -6.92 -18.44
N ALA A 292 -9.88 -7.02 -18.26
CA ALA A 292 -10.59 -8.29 -18.36
C ALA A 292 -10.57 -8.85 -19.79
N ALA A 293 -10.19 -10.12 -19.91
CA ALA A 293 -10.35 -10.85 -21.16
C ALA A 293 -11.84 -10.90 -21.57
N PRO A 294 -12.18 -10.64 -22.85
CA PRO A 294 -13.56 -10.70 -23.31
C PRO A 294 -14.21 -12.06 -23.01
N LEU A 295 -15.52 -12.06 -22.73
CA LEU A 295 -16.25 -13.29 -22.38
C LEU A 295 -16.30 -14.28 -23.55
N GLU A 296 -16.50 -13.75 -24.74
CA GLU A 296 -16.55 -14.50 -25.99
C GLU A 296 -15.59 -13.86 -26.98
N VAL A 297 -14.74 -14.68 -27.59
CA VAL A 297 -13.81 -14.28 -28.64
C VAL A 297 -13.92 -15.29 -29.76
N ASP A 298 -14.39 -14.85 -30.92
CA ASP A 298 -14.32 -15.66 -32.13
C ASP A 298 -12.86 -15.69 -32.61
N ALA A 299 -12.27 -16.88 -32.61
CA ALA A 299 -10.89 -17.11 -33.03
C ALA A 299 -10.62 -16.64 -34.47
N GLU A 300 -11.63 -16.64 -35.34
CA GLU A 300 -11.51 -16.17 -36.72
C GLU A 300 -11.39 -14.64 -36.80
N THR A 301 -11.78 -13.91 -35.74
CA THR A 301 -11.76 -12.44 -35.68
C THR A 301 -10.54 -11.88 -34.95
N LEU A 302 -9.63 -12.73 -34.49
CA LEU A 302 -8.43 -12.31 -33.78
C LEU A 302 -7.45 -11.64 -34.74
N THR A 303 -7.01 -10.44 -34.40
CA THR A 303 -5.90 -9.78 -35.11
C THR A 303 -4.57 -10.47 -34.80
N GLU A 304 -3.54 -10.23 -35.63
CA GLU A 304 -2.19 -10.76 -35.35
C GLU A 304 -1.64 -10.29 -34.00
N GLU A 305 -1.93 -9.05 -33.60
CA GLU A 305 -1.53 -8.51 -32.29
C GLU A 305 -2.24 -9.22 -31.13
N GLU A 306 -3.53 -9.55 -31.30
CA GLU A 306 -4.32 -10.28 -30.30
C GLU A 306 -3.85 -11.73 -30.18
N GLN A 307 -3.55 -12.40 -31.30
CA GLN A 307 -2.96 -13.74 -31.29
C GLN A 307 -1.60 -13.75 -30.59
N ALA A 308 -0.74 -12.77 -30.90
CA ALA A 308 0.56 -12.64 -30.24
C ALA A 308 0.42 -12.35 -28.74
N HIS A 309 -0.59 -11.57 -28.34
CA HIS A 309 -0.90 -11.35 -26.93
C HIS A 309 -1.33 -12.63 -26.22
N LEU A 310 -2.27 -13.40 -26.80
CA LEU A 310 -2.72 -14.67 -26.23
C LEU A 310 -1.56 -15.67 -26.10
N ALA A 311 -0.67 -15.75 -27.09
CA ALA A 311 0.52 -16.59 -27.01
C ALA A 311 1.49 -16.15 -25.88
N ARG A 312 1.63 -14.84 -25.62
CA ARG A 312 2.41 -14.33 -24.48
C ARG A 312 1.76 -14.70 -23.15
N VAL A 313 0.44 -14.59 -23.04
CA VAL A 313 -0.31 -15.01 -21.84
C VAL A 313 -0.13 -16.51 -21.58
N GLU A 314 -0.30 -17.36 -22.60
CA GLU A 314 -0.08 -18.81 -22.47
C GLU A 314 1.35 -19.15 -22.03
N ALA A 315 2.35 -18.46 -22.60
CA ALA A 315 3.75 -18.66 -22.22
C ALA A 315 4.02 -18.21 -20.77
N TRP A 316 3.43 -17.10 -20.33
CA TRP A 316 3.54 -16.62 -18.95
C TRP A 316 2.83 -17.59 -17.99
N ASP A 317 1.60 -18.02 -18.29
CA ASP A 317 0.85 -18.98 -17.47
C ASP A 317 1.63 -20.30 -17.28
N ALA A 318 2.28 -20.78 -18.35
CA ALA A 318 3.09 -22.00 -18.30
C ALA A 318 4.34 -21.85 -17.43
N ALA A 319 4.93 -20.66 -17.37
CA ALA A 319 6.14 -20.38 -16.58
C ALA A 319 5.83 -19.99 -15.13
N GLU A 320 4.82 -19.17 -14.91
CA GLU A 320 4.57 -18.44 -13.66
C GLU A 320 3.25 -18.83 -12.96
N GLY A 321 2.26 -19.35 -13.70
CA GLY A 321 0.87 -19.55 -13.24
C GLY A 321 0.65 -20.62 -12.17
N ALA A 322 1.70 -21.31 -11.72
CA ALA A 322 1.58 -22.39 -10.72
C ALA A 322 1.08 -21.89 -9.35
N TYR A 323 1.49 -20.69 -8.92
CA TYR A 323 1.01 -20.10 -7.66
C TYR A 323 -0.52 -19.90 -7.72
N GLU A 324 -1.00 -19.37 -8.84
CA GLU A 324 -2.41 -19.06 -9.06
C GLU A 324 -3.22 -20.35 -9.12
N HIS A 325 -2.74 -21.38 -9.82
CA HIS A 325 -3.39 -22.68 -9.85
C HIS A 325 -3.55 -23.30 -8.45
N GLN A 326 -2.52 -23.16 -7.61
CA GLN A 326 -2.58 -23.62 -6.21
C GLN A 326 -3.63 -22.84 -5.40
N HIS A 327 -3.73 -21.53 -5.60
CA HIS A 327 -4.71 -20.67 -4.93
C HIS A 327 -6.15 -20.93 -5.43
N HIS A 328 -6.32 -21.17 -6.73
CA HIS A 328 -7.58 -21.52 -7.36
C HIS A 328 -8.17 -22.83 -6.82
N THR A 329 -7.32 -23.82 -6.59
CA THR A 329 -7.79 -25.19 -6.38
C THR A 329 -7.69 -25.66 -4.94
N ARG A 330 -6.59 -25.38 -4.24
CA ARG A 330 -6.28 -25.94 -2.90
C ARG A 330 -5.67 -24.88 -1.96
N PRO A 331 -6.29 -23.70 -1.82
CA PRO A 331 -5.73 -22.63 -0.98
C PRO A 331 -5.61 -23.02 0.49
N LEU A 332 -6.61 -23.75 1.02
CA LEU A 332 -6.60 -24.20 2.42
C LEU A 332 -5.53 -25.28 2.70
N THR A 333 -5.01 -25.95 1.67
CA THR A 333 -3.88 -26.87 1.81
C THR A 333 -2.56 -26.10 1.90
N LEU A 334 -2.41 -25.01 1.14
CA LEU A 334 -1.23 -24.16 1.17
C LEU A 334 -1.16 -23.31 2.46
N ALA A 335 -2.31 -22.79 2.90
CA ALA A 335 -2.38 -21.79 3.96
C ALA A 335 -1.63 -22.16 5.25
N PRO A 336 -1.76 -23.36 5.85
CA PRO A 336 -1.03 -23.69 7.07
C PRO A 336 0.50 -23.63 6.93
N ALA A 337 1.04 -23.99 5.75
CA ALA A 337 2.48 -23.96 5.51
C ALA A 337 3.02 -22.52 5.47
N LEU A 338 2.28 -21.59 4.87
CA LEU A 338 2.66 -20.17 4.81
C LEU A 338 2.33 -19.44 6.11
N SER A 339 1.28 -19.84 6.83
CA SER A 339 0.91 -19.27 8.13
C SER A 339 1.82 -19.69 9.28
N ASP A 340 2.49 -20.86 9.19
CA ASP A 340 3.36 -21.37 10.27
C ASP A 340 4.85 -21.03 10.06
N SER A 341 5.28 -20.79 8.82
CA SER A 341 6.67 -20.51 8.46
C SER A 341 6.84 -19.09 7.91
N PRO A 342 7.43 -18.15 8.66
CA PRO A 342 7.66 -16.80 8.16
C PRO A 342 8.63 -16.77 6.97
N VAL A 343 9.61 -17.67 6.93
CA VAL A 343 10.51 -17.81 5.77
C VAL A 343 9.77 -18.37 4.55
N GLY A 344 8.85 -19.32 4.74
CA GLY A 344 7.99 -19.82 3.67
C GLY A 344 7.09 -18.74 3.10
N LEU A 345 6.48 -17.93 3.97
CA LEU A 345 5.69 -16.76 3.62
C LEU A 345 6.51 -15.73 2.81
N LEU A 346 7.68 -15.33 3.34
CA LEU A 346 8.56 -14.36 2.67
C LEU A 346 8.98 -14.86 1.30
N SER A 347 9.42 -16.12 1.19
CA SER A 347 9.82 -16.74 -0.09
C SER A 347 8.69 -16.65 -1.13
N TRP A 348 7.46 -17.00 -0.72
CA TRP A 348 6.28 -17.02 -1.60
C TRP A 348 5.90 -15.63 -2.14
N ILE A 349 6.14 -14.57 -1.36
CA ILE A 349 5.85 -13.18 -1.73
C ILE A 349 7.02 -12.55 -2.50
N LEU A 350 8.25 -12.79 -2.04
CA LEU A 350 9.49 -12.22 -2.58
C LEU A 350 9.72 -12.61 -4.03
N GLU A 351 9.44 -13.87 -4.38
CA GLU A 351 9.55 -14.35 -5.76
C GLU A 351 8.76 -13.48 -6.73
N LYS A 352 7.54 -13.09 -6.33
CA LYS A 352 6.65 -12.29 -7.17
C LYS A 352 7.13 -10.84 -7.30
N HIS A 353 7.62 -10.25 -6.21
CA HIS A 353 8.24 -8.91 -6.23
C HIS A 353 9.46 -8.85 -7.14
N ARG A 354 10.26 -9.92 -7.21
CA ARG A 354 11.37 -9.99 -8.15
C ARG A 354 10.89 -10.25 -9.59
N ALA A 355 10.00 -11.22 -9.78
CA ALA A 355 9.61 -11.69 -11.11
C ALA A 355 8.71 -10.69 -11.85
N TRP A 356 7.93 -9.90 -11.14
CA TRP A 356 6.90 -9.02 -11.71
C TRP A 356 7.28 -7.55 -11.73
N SER A 357 8.51 -7.19 -11.34
CA SER A 357 8.96 -5.80 -11.29
C SER A 357 10.07 -5.50 -12.28
N ASP A 358 10.17 -4.22 -12.63
CA ASP A 358 11.21 -3.66 -13.48
C ASP A 358 12.52 -3.47 -12.71
N CYS A 359 13.11 -4.59 -12.29
CA CYS A 359 14.25 -4.64 -11.37
C CYS A 359 15.52 -5.27 -11.98
N ASP A 360 15.52 -5.59 -13.28
CA ASP A 360 16.61 -6.28 -13.99
C ASP A 360 17.13 -7.54 -13.27
N GLY A 361 16.26 -8.16 -12.45
CA GLY A 361 16.56 -9.35 -11.66
C GLY A 361 17.14 -9.10 -10.28
N ASP A 362 17.49 -7.87 -9.91
CA ASP A 362 17.89 -7.43 -8.57
C ASP A 362 16.72 -6.73 -7.87
N VAL A 363 15.99 -7.48 -7.04
CA VAL A 363 14.82 -6.97 -6.31
C VAL A 363 15.13 -5.75 -5.43
N SER A 364 16.37 -5.65 -4.92
CA SER A 364 16.79 -4.55 -4.03
C SER A 364 16.86 -3.20 -4.74
N SER A 365 16.95 -3.19 -6.08
CA SER A 365 16.90 -1.98 -6.90
C SER A 365 15.54 -1.26 -6.88
N ARG A 366 14.46 -1.97 -6.54
CA ARG A 366 13.08 -1.44 -6.50
C ARG A 366 12.43 -1.50 -5.13
N PHE A 367 12.80 -2.48 -4.31
CA PHE A 367 12.24 -2.67 -2.99
C PHE A 367 13.36 -2.71 -1.95
N SER A 368 13.29 -1.84 -0.96
CA SER A 368 14.20 -1.92 0.18
C SER A 368 13.92 -3.17 1.01
N ASP A 369 14.92 -3.60 1.79
CA ASP A 369 14.76 -4.69 2.75
C ASP A 369 13.64 -4.36 3.76
N ASP A 370 13.56 -3.10 4.22
CA ASP A 370 12.47 -2.60 5.06
C ASP A 370 11.10 -2.78 4.41
N TYR A 371 10.96 -2.50 3.10
CA TYR A 371 9.69 -2.67 2.39
C TYR A 371 9.26 -4.14 2.40
N LEU A 372 10.17 -5.04 2.01
CA LEU A 372 9.89 -6.48 1.91
C LEU A 372 9.61 -7.09 3.29
N ALA A 373 10.39 -6.71 4.31
CA ALA A 373 10.19 -7.14 5.69
C ALA A 373 8.88 -6.59 6.28
N THR A 374 8.52 -5.34 5.98
CA THR A 374 7.23 -4.74 6.40
C THR A 374 6.05 -5.47 5.75
N LEU A 375 6.15 -5.76 4.46
CA LEU A 375 5.12 -6.52 3.74
C LEU A 375 4.93 -7.92 4.34
N ALA A 376 6.02 -8.67 4.49
CA ALA A 376 5.97 -10.01 5.06
C ALA A 376 5.45 -10.00 6.51
N SER A 377 5.87 -9.01 7.31
CA SER A 377 5.41 -8.82 8.69
C SER A 377 3.93 -8.48 8.76
N ALA A 378 3.41 -7.63 7.87
CA ALA A 378 2.00 -7.32 7.80
C ALA A 378 1.16 -8.58 7.53
N TYR A 379 1.58 -9.43 6.59
CA TYR A 379 0.93 -10.72 6.34
C TYR A 379 1.06 -11.70 7.51
N TRP A 380 2.23 -11.76 8.15
CA TRP A 380 2.52 -12.64 9.28
C TRP A 380 1.67 -12.29 10.50
N PHE A 381 1.76 -11.05 10.99
CA PHE A 381 1.09 -10.63 12.22
C PHE A 381 -0.43 -10.55 12.09
N THR A 382 -0.95 -10.32 10.88
CA THR A 382 -2.40 -10.42 10.63
C THR A 382 -2.86 -11.83 10.29
N ASN A 383 -1.91 -12.78 10.12
CA ASN A 383 -2.13 -14.12 9.59
C ASN A 383 -3.03 -14.12 8.34
N ALA A 384 -2.85 -13.12 7.48
CA ALA A 384 -3.75 -12.86 6.36
C ALA A 384 -3.44 -13.71 5.13
N ILE A 385 -2.31 -14.43 5.08
CA ILE A 385 -1.92 -15.18 3.88
C ILE A 385 -2.96 -16.22 3.48
N GLY A 386 -3.57 -16.93 4.44
CA GLY A 386 -4.61 -17.92 4.15
C GLY A 386 -5.91 -17.29 3.66
N THR A 387 -6.30 -16.16 4.26
CA THR A 387 -7.52 -15.44 3.89
C THR A 387 -7.39 -14.68 2.57
N SER A 388 -6.17 -14.27 2.20
CA SER A 388 -5.90 -13.53 0.97
C SER A 388 -5.97 -14.41 -0.28
N LEU A 389 -5.94 -15.73 -0.14
CA LEU A 389 -6.09 -16.67 -1.26
C LEU A 389 -7.55 -16.83 -1.70
N ARG A 390 -8.51 -16.36 -0.88
CA ARG A 390 -9.94 -16.57 -1.11
C ARG A 390 -10.47 -15.97 -2.43
N PRO A 391 -10.06 -14.76 -2.87
CA PRO A 391 -10.50 -14.21 -4.16
C PRO A 391 -10.22 -15.14 -5.35
N TYR A 392 -9.07 -15.82 -5.36
CA TYR A 392 -8.72 -16.81 -6.38
C TYR A 392 -9.72 -17.98 -6.38
N TYR A 393 -9.94 -18.61 -5.23
CA TYR A 393 -10.92 -19.71 -5.13
C TYR A 393 -12.34 -19.29 -5.53
N GLU A 394 -12.77 -18.10 -5.12
CA GLU A 394 -14.07 -17.55 -5.51
C GLU A 394 -14.19 -17.36 -7.03
N SER A 395 -13.13 -16.87 -7.68
CA SER A 395 -13.05 -16.75 -9.14
C SER A 395 -13.13 -18.12 -9.82
N ALA A 396 -12.29 -19.09 -9.41
CA ALA A 396 -12.20 -20.41 -10.02
C ALA A 396 -13.49 -21.25 -9.90
N THR A 397 -14.26 -21.04 -8.82
CA THR A 397 -15.52 -21.73 -8.57
C THR A 397 -16.76 -21.00 -9.11
N GLY A 398 -16.58 -19.83 -9.73
CA GLY A 398 -17.67 -19.01 -10.27
C GLY A 398 -18.52 -18.30 -9.21
N ILE A 399 -18.06 -18.24 -7.94
CA ILE A 399 -18.67 -17.39 -6.92
C ILE A 399 -18.48 -15.93 -7.31
N THR A 400 -17.25 -15.55 -7.70
CA THR A 400 -17.00 -14.27 -8.37
C THR A 400 -17.03 -14.51 -9.88
N THR A 401 -17.96 -13.87 -10.58
CA THR A 401 -18.16 -14.06 -12.02
C THR A 401 -17.21 -13.20 -12.84
N ARG A 402 -16.85 -13.66 -14.04
CA ARG A 402 -16.08 -12.88 -15.01
C ARG A 402 -16.80 -11.56 -15.36
N VAL A 403 -16.00 -10.52 -15.62
CA VAL A 403 -16.49 -9.20 -16.01
C VAL A 403 -16.88 -9.22 -17.49
N GLY A 404 -18.13 -8.85 -17.78
CA GLY A 404 -18.58 -8.57 -19.16
C GLY A 404 -18.12 -7.19 -19.64
N ARG A 405 -18.76 -6.65 -20.68
CA ARG A 405 -18.43 -5.31 -21.18
C ARG A 405 -18.69 -4.21 -20.15
N VAL A 406 -17.79 -3.23 -20.08
CA VAL A 406 -17.84 -2.04 -19.22
C VAL A 406 -18.01 -0.80 -20.10
N GLU A 407 -19.13 -0.11 -19.96
CA GLU A 407 -19.48 1.06 -20.80
C GLU A 407 -19.03 2.39 -20.19
N VAL A 408 -18.50 2.38 -18.95
CA VAL A 408 -17.94 3.58 -18.28
C VAL A 408 -16.61 3.96 -18.94
N PRO A 409 -16.30 5.27 -19.13
CA PRO A 409 -15.03 5.72 -19.66
C PRO A 409 -13.85 5.04 -18.96
N THR A 410 -12.95 4.46 -19.75
CA THR A 410 -11.84 3.66 -19.23
C THR A 410 -10.49 4.19 -19.73
N ALA A 411 -9.55 4.38 -18.80
CA ALA A 411 -8.13 4.55 -19.08
C ALA A 411 -7.38 3.25 -18.78
N VAL A 412 -6.39 2.93 -19.62
CA VAL A 412 -5.48 1.80 -19.43
C VAL A 412 -4.05 2.29 -19.50
N ALA A 413 -3.25 1.96 -18.49
CA ALA A 413 -1.81 2.21 -18.46
C ALA A 413 -1.06 0.88 -18.48
N LEU A 414 -0.19 0.70 -19.48
CA LEU A 414 0.62 -0.50 -19.64
C LEU A 414 2.05 -0.25 -19.18
N PHE A 415 2.46 -0.97 -18.15
CA PHE A 415 3.84 -0.98 -17.66
C PHE A 415 4.63 -2.10 -18.35
N PRO A 416 5.87 -1.85 -18.80
CA PRO A 416 6.62 -2.77 -19.66
C PRO A 416 6.95 -4.11 -19.00
N HIS A 417 7.03 -4.17 -17.67
CA HIS A 417 7.34 -5.40 -16.91
C HIS A 417 6.13 -5.94 -16.12
N ASP A 418 4.92 -5.50 -16.44
CA ASP A 418 3.69 -6.11 -15.90
C ASP A 418 3.44 -7.48 -16.57
N LEU A 419 2.54 -8.28 -15.98
CA LEU A 419 2.28 -9.67 -16.36
C LEU A 419 1.71 -9.82 -17.77
N ALA A 420 0.99 -8.80 -18.24
CA ALA A 420 0.34 -8.80 -19.53
C ALA A 420 0.36 -7.41 -20.17
N SER A 421 0.67 -7.37 -21.47
CA SER A 421 0.55 -6.16 -22.30
C SER A 421 -0.46 -6.43 -23.43
N PRO A 422 -1.78 -6.30 -23.14
CA PRO A 422 -2.83 -6.46 -24.15
C PRO A 422 -2.73 -5.34 -25.20
N PRO A 423 -2.98 -5.61 -26.49
CA PRO A 423 -3.12 -4.56 -27.48
C PRO A 423 -4.40 -3.76 -27.21
N ARG A 424 -4.46 -2.51 -27.70
CA ARG A 424 -5.63 -1.65 -27.53
C ARG A 424 -6.91 -2.29 -28.06
N SER A 425 -6.84 -3.00 -29.20
CA SER A 425 -8.01 -3.68 -29.78
C SER A 425 -8.60 -4.74 -28.85
N TRP A 426 -7.75 -5.41 -28.06
CA TRP A 426 -8.20 -6.38 -27.07
C TRP A 426 -8.95 -5.72 -25.92
N ALA A 427 -8.42 -4.60 -25.41
CA ALA A 427 -9.07 -3.84 -24.35
C ALA A 427 -10.42 -3.26 -24.82
N GLU A 428 -10.51 -2.76 -26.05
CA GLU A 428 -11.74 -2.17 -26.62
C GLU A 428 -12.89 -3.18 -26.79
N ARG A 429 -12.61 -4.49 -26.79
CA ARG A 429 -13.64 -5.53 -26.76
C ARG A 429 -14.40 -5.56 -25.42
N SER A 430 -13.74 -5.23 -24.32
CA SER A 430 -14.31 -5.29 -22.97
C SER A 430 -14.62 -3.92 -22.37
N TYR A 431 -14.06 -2.83 -22.90
CA TYR A 431 -14.12 -1.50 -22.27
C TYR A 431 -14.36 -0.36 -23.27
N ASP A 432 -15.02 0.72 -22.83
CA ASP A 432 -15.02 2.02 -23.52
C ASP A 432 -13.68 2.77 -23.28
N VAL A 433 -12.64 2.36 -24.02
CA VAL A 433 -11.27 2.89 -23.85
C VAL A 433 -11.16 4.32 -24.38
N ARG A 434 -10.93 5.28 -23.48
CA ARG A 434 -10.73 6.71 -23.79
C ARG A 434 -9.27 7.14 -23.73
N ARG A 435 -8.46 6.44 -22.94
CA ARG A 435 -7.01 6.67 -22.83
C ARG A 435 -6.29 5.33 -22.77
N PHE A 436 -5.19 5.21 -23.52
CA PHE A 436 -4.38 4.00 -23.58
C PHE A 436 -2.91 4.41 -23.63
N THR A 437 -2.20 4.25 -22.53
CA THR A 437 -0.85 4.78 -22.32
C THR A 437 0.14 3.64 -22.19
N THR A 438 1.23 3.66 -22.96
CA THR A 438 2.39 2.79 -22.73
C THR A 438 3.42 3.55 -21.90
N MET A 439 3.74 3.02 -20.72
CA MET A 439 4.69 3.64 -19.80
C MET A 439 6.14 3.34 -20.19
N PRO A 440 7.08 4.26 -19.90
CA PRO A 440 8.48 4.08 -20.28
C PRO A 440 9.24 3.07 -19.41
N ARG A 441 8.77 2.77 -18.20
CA ARG A 441 9.40 1.90 -17.18
C ARG A 441 8.39 1.53 -16.10
N GLY A 442 8.75 0.59 -15.23
CA GLY A 442 7.96 0.03 -14.15
C GLY A 442 7.35 -1.34 -14.48
N GLY A 443 7.00 -2.10 -13.45
CA GLY A 443 6.34 -3.41 -13.54
C GLY A 443 4.95 -3.43 -12.91
N HIS A 444 4.62 -4.59 -12.36
CA HIS A 444 3.31 -4.91 -11.79
C HIS A 444 2.96 -4.07 -10.56
N PHE A 445 3.95 -3.74 -9.72
CA PHE A 445 3.76 -2.95 -8.50
C PHE A 445 3.93 -1.45 -8.80
N ALA A 446 3.35 -0.99 -9.92
CA ALA A 446 3.48 0.37 -10.42
C ALA A 446 3.18 1.49 -9.39
N PRO A 447 2.20 1.36 -8.47
CA PRO A 447 2.01 2.35 -7.42
C PRO A 447 3.22 2.54 -6.50
N HIS A 448 4.06 1.53 -6.33
CA HIS A 448 5.32 1.62 -5.59
C HIS A 448 6.52 1.93 -6.51
N GLU A 449 6.63 1.25 -7.65
CA GLU A 449 7.77 1.38 -8.56
C GLU A 449 7.82 2.74 -9.26
N GLU A 450 6.68 3.24 -9.73
CA GLU A 450 6.57 4.48 -10.52
C GLU A 450 5.34 5.33 -10.14
N PRO A 451 5.19 5.71 -8.85
CA PRO A 451 4.01 6.44 -8.34
C PRO A 451 3.76 7.77 -9.05
N GLU A 452 4.81 8.39 -9.59
CA GLU A 452 4.71 9.65 -10.33
C GLU A 452 4.06 9.46 -11.70
N LEU A 453 4.57 8.51 -12.49
CA LEU A 453 4.04 8.20 -13.81
C LEU A 453 2.56 7.80 -13.72
N LEU A 454 2.23 6.99 -12.71
CA LEU A 454 0.87 6.56 -12.49
C LEU A 454 -0.05 7.70 -12.01
N ALA A 455 0.42 8.56 -11.09
CA ALA A 455 -0.36 9.72 -10.66
C ALA A 455 -0.64 10.70 -11.81
N ASP A 456 0.34 10.93 -12.68
CA ASP A 456 0.20 11.79 -13.86
C ASP A 456 -0.84 11.24 -14.83
N ASP A 457 -0.83 9.93 -15.10
CA ASP A 457 -1.79 9.32 -16.02
C ASP A 457 -3.22 9.36 -15.47
N ILE A 458 -3.38 9.05 -14.17
CA ILE A 458 -4.67 9.16 -13.48
C ILE A 458 -5.17 10.60 -13.52
N ARG A 459 -4.35 11.59 -13.19
CA ARG A 459 -4.75 13.02 -13.27
C ARG A 459 -5.15 13.40 -14.69
N ALA A 460 -4.35 13.03 -15.68
CA ALA A 460 -4.67 13.31 -17.07
C ALA A 460 -6.02 12.68 -17.47
N PHE A 461 -6.29 11.45 -17.05
CA PHE A 461 -7.58 10.81 -17.28
C PHE A 461 -8.74 11.53 -16.59
N LEU A 462 -8.60 11.91 -15.31
CA LEU A 462 -9.64 12.60 -14.56
C LEU A 462 -10.05 13.93 -15.20
N THR A 463 -9.15 14.63 -15.90
CA THR A 463 -9.49 15.86 -16.64
C THR A 463 -10.40 15.64 -17.86
N THR A 464 -10.57 14.38 -18.27
CA THR A 464 -11.42 13.99 -19.42
C THR A 464 -12.83 13.55 -19.02
N LEU A 465 -13.08 13.38 -17.72
CA LEU A 465 -14.37 13.02 -17.13
C LEU A 465 -15.20 14.27 -16.82
#